data_AF-A0A0N7LPL2-F1
#
_entry.id   AF-A0A0N7LPL2-F1
#
_cell.length_a   1.000
_cell.length_b   1.000
_cell.length_c   1.000
_cell.angle_alpha   90.00
_cell.angle_beta   90.00
_cell.angle_gamma   90.00
#
_symmetry.space_group_name_H-M   'P 1'
#
loop_
_entity.id
_entity.type
_entity.pdbx_description
1 polymer ?
#
loop_
_entity_poly.entity_id
_entity_poly.type
_entity_poly.pdbx_seq_one_letter_code
_entity_poly.pdbx_strand_id
1 'polypeptide(L)'
;MSKIQLPTVRPKRGPWNKGRLVGQKRPLLPKQVWAIRARLELAGNFRDLAMFNLAIDSNPSGLSSHLKSFDKENTNAQSYCNA
;
A
#
# COMPACT_ATOMS: atom_id res chain seq x y z
N MET A 1 38.17 -31.15 -20.86
CA MET A 1 36.77 -30.88 -21.24
C MET A 1 36.47 -29.42 -20.92
N SER A 2 36.40 -28.55 -21.93
CA SER A 2 36.14 -27.11 -21.77
C SER A 2 34.66 -26.87 -21.48
N LYS A 3 34.37 -26.12 -20.41
CA LYS A 3 33.02 -25.65 -20.08
C LYS A 3 32.65 -24.55 -21.09
N ILE A 4 31.76 -24.87 -22.02
CA ILE A 4 31.17 -23.89 -22.92
C ILE A 4 30.23 -23.03 -22.07
N GLN A 5 30.67 -21.82 -21.73
CA GLN A 5 29.87 -20.86 -21.00
C GLN A 5 28.88 -20.24 -21.97
N LEU A 6 27.70 -20.85 -22.09
CA LEU A 6 26.58 -20.32 -22.88
C LEU A 6 26.22 -18.93 -22.32
N PRO A 7 26.05 -17.90 -23.16
CA PRO A 7 25.59 -16.61 -22.68
C PRO A 7 24.19 -16.81 -22.08
N THR A 8 24.06 -16.56 -20.77
CA THR A 8 22.75 -16.45 -20.11
C THR A 8 22.03 -15.24 -20.72
N VAL A 9 21.32 -15.47 -21.82
CA VAL A 9 20.37 -14.52 -22.39
C VAL A 9 19.19 -14.49 -21.42
N ARG A 10 19.26 -13.62 -20.41
CA ARG A 10 18.09 -13.33 -19.59
C ARG A 10 17.09 -12.63 -20.52
N PRO A 11 15.87 -13.16 -20.71
CA PRO A 11 14.86 -12.42 -21.45
C PRO A 11 14.64 -11.10 -20.70
N LYS A 12 15.01 -9.97 -21.33
CA LYS A 12 14.69 -8.63 -20.85
C LYS A 12 13.17 -8.52 -20.91
N ARG A 13 12.48 -8.91 -19.83
CA ARG A 13 11.05 -8.65 -19.67
C ARG A 13 10.91 -7.13 -19.73
N GLY A 14 10.24 -6.65 -20.77
CA GLY A 14 9.90 -5.22 -20.86
C GLY A 14 9.17 -4.81 -19.58
N PRO A 15 9.36 -3.58 -19.11
CA PRO A 15 8.67 -3.13 -17.91
C PRO A 15 7.16 -3.21 -18.16
N TRP A 16 6.39 -3.62 -17.14
CA TRP A 16 4.94 -3.86 -17.24
C TRP A 16 4.14 -2.62 -17.68
N ASN A 17 4.77 -1.44 -17.57
CA ASN A 17 4.23 -0.14 -17.93
C ASN A 17 4.81 0.42 -19.25
N LYS A 18 5.54 -0.37 -20.06
CA LYS A 18 6.09 0.10 -21.34
C LYS A 18 4.96 0.61 -22.24
N GLY A 19 4.97 1.90 -22.58
CA GLY A 19 3.95 2.55 -23.40
C GLY A 19 2.68 2.97 -22.65
N ARG A 20 2.62 2.80 -21.32
CA ARG A 20 1.53 3.31 -20.49
C ARG A 20 1.99 4.57 -19.75
N LEU A 21 1.44 5.72 -20.10
CA LEU A 21 1.62 6.96 -19.35
C LEU A 21 0.85 6.82 -18.02
N VAL A 22 1.49 6.24 -17.00
CA VAL A 22 0.93 6.15 -15.65
C VAL A 22 1.08 7.53 -15.02
N GLY A 23 0.10 8.40 -15.24
CA GLY A 23 0.00 9.68 -14.55
C GLY A 23 -0.15 9.48 -13.04
N GLN A 24 -0.01 10.57 -12.29
CA GLN A 24 -0.24 10.56 -10.84
C GLN A 24 -1.67 10.06 -10.58
N LYS A 25 -1.77 8.88 -9.97
CA LYS A 25 -3.06 8.34 -9.57
C LYS A 25 -3.66 9.28 -8.53
N ARG A 26 -4.96 9.56 -8.62
CA ARG A 26 -5.65 10.41 -7.64
C ARG A 26 -5.35 9.87 -6.24
N PRO A 27 -4.99 10.74 -5.29
CA PRO A 27 -4.79 10.32 -3.92
C PRO A 27 -6.06 9.64 -3.39
N LEU A 28 -5.87 8.61 -2.56
CA LEU A 28 -6.98 7.91 -1.93
C LEU A 28 -7.71 8.86 -0.99
N LEU A 29 -9.05 8.87 -1.04
CA LEU A 29 -9.84 9.63 -0.08
C LEU A 29 -9.77 8.94 1.30
N PRO A 30 -9.84 9.69 2.42
CA PRO A 30 -9.87 9.11 3.77
C PRO A 30 -10.90 8.00 3.97
N LYS A 31 -12.10 8.17 3.39
CA LYS A 31 -13.15 7.15 3.40
C LYS A 31 -12.72 5.83 2.74
N GLN A 32 -11.92 5.89 1.67
CA GLN A 32 -11.43 4.70 0.97
C GLN A 32 -10.32 4.00 1.77
N VAL A 33 -9.44 4.77 2.42
CA VAL A 33 -8.40 4.25 3.32
C VAL A 33 -9.04 3.51 4.48
N TRP A 34 -10.06 4.09 5.11
CA TRP A 34 -10.81 3.45 6.20
C TRP A 34 -11.49 2.15 5.75
N ALA A 35 -12.15 2.15 4.59
CA ALA A 35 -12.81 0.96 4.07
C ALA A 35 -11.81 -0.20 3.79
N ILE A 36 -10.58 0.12 3.39
CA ILE A 36 -9.52 -0.88 3.22
C ILE A 36 -9.03 -1.38 4.57
N ARG A 37 -8.80 -0.48 5.54
CA ARG A 37 -8.40 -0.86 6.91
C ARG A 37 -9.44 -1.78 7.55
N ALA A 38 -10.71 -1.42 7.52
CA ALA A 38 -11.80 -2.23 8.10
C ALA A 38 -11.85 -3.64 7.50
N ARG A 39 -11.63 -3.78 6.20
CA ARG A 39 -11.56 -5.10 5.54
C ARG A 39 -10.35 -5.93 5.99
N LEU A 40 -9.20 -5.29 6.21
CA LEU A 40 -7.99 -5.96 6.71
C LEU A 40 -8.12 -6.40 8.17
N GLU A 41 -8.75 -5.56 9.01
CA GLU A 41 -9.09 -5.89 10.39
C GLU A 41 -10.08 -7.07 10.47
N LEU A 42 -11.14 -7.04 9.66
CA LEU A 42 -12.11 -8.14 9.58
C LEU A 42 -11.50 -9.46 9.06
N ALA A 43 -10.48 -9.38 8.21
CA ALA A 43 -9.76 -10.55 7.72
C ALA A 43 -8.76 -11.13 8.75
N GLY A 44 -8.53 -10.45 9.88
CA GLY A 44 -7.58 -10.89 10.91
C GLY A 44 -6.12 -10.96 10.43
N ASN A 45 -5.80 -10.32 9.30
CA ASN A 45 -4.47 -10.40 8.71
C ASN A 45 -3.59 -9.24 9.18
N PHE A 46 -3.00 -9.43 10.36
CA PHE A 46 -2.15 -8.45 11.04
C PHE A 46 -0.94 -8.01 10.22
N ARG A 47 -0.38 -8.89 9.37
CA ARG A 47 0.77 -8.58 8.52
C ARG A 47 0.40 -7.55 7.47
N ASP A 48 -0.73 -7.75 6.80
CA ASP A 48 -1.19 -6.84 5.75
C ASP A 48 -1.71 -5.53 6.35
N LEU A 49 -2.30 -5.57 7.55
CA LEU A 49 -2.67 -4.37 8.30
C LEU A 49 -1.44 -3.53 8.70
N ALA A 50 -0.38 -4.16 9.21
CA ALA A 50 0.86 -3.49 9.57
C ALA A 50 1.57 -2.89 8.34
N MET A 51 1.62 -3.65 7.22
CA MET A 51 2.16 -3.16 5.96
C MET A 51 1.35 -2.00 5.39
N PHE A 52 0.03 -2.03 5.52
CA PHE A 52 -0.86 -0.96 5.10
C PHE A 52 -0.63 0.32 5.92
N ASN A 53 -0.60 0.21 7.24
CA ASN A 53 -0.31 1.35 8.13
C ASN A 53 1.07 1.94 7.84
N LEU A 54 2.10 1.09 7.69
CA LEU A 54 3.44 1.52 7.34
C LEU A 54 3.49 2.28 6.01
N ALA A 55 2.76 1.81 4.98
CA ALA A 55 2.71 2.47 3.68
C ALA A 55 1.98 3.83 3.71
N ILE A 56 0.99 3.99 4.60
CA ILE A 56 0.32 5.27 4.84
C ILE A 56 1.25 6.24 5.56
N ASP A 57 2.04 5.74 6.51
CA ASP A 57 3.01 6.53 7.29
C ASP A 57 4.26 6.91 6.49
N SER A 58 4.72 6.05 5.56
CA SER A 58 5.97 6.21 4.81
C SER A 58 5.87 7.12 3.58
N ASN A 59 4.88 8.00 3.50
CA ASN A 59 4.61 8.79 2.29
C ASN A 59 5.46 10.08 2.20
N PRO A 60 6.19 10.37 1.10
CA PRO A 60 6.97 11.60 0.93
C PRO A 60 6.14 12.84 0.53
N SER A 61 4.82 12.72 0.39
CA SER A 61 3.95 13.79 -0.11
C SER A 61 2.97 14.24 0.99
N GLY A 62 2.91 15.55 1.27
CA GLY A 62 2.22 16.20 2.41
C GLY A 62 0.69 16.04 2.53
N LEU A 63 0.10 15.02 1.91
CA LEU A 63 -1.32 14.64 2.05
C LEU A 63 -1.65 13.99 3.40
N SER A 64 -0.63 13.52 4.14
CA SER A 64 -0.79 12.71 5.36
C SER A 64 -1.38 13.48 6.55
N SER A 65 -1.24 14.81 6.62
CA SER A 65 -1.75 15.59 7.76
C SER A 65 -3.26 15.45 7.97
N HIS A 66 -4.04 15.33 6.89
CA HIS A 66 -5.49 15.20 6.95
C HIS A 66 -5.99 13.76 7.20
N LEU A 67 -5.20 12.76 6.83
CA LEU A 67 -5.50 11.34 7.09
C LEU A 67 -5.15 10.96 8.54
N LYS A 68 -4.09 11.54 9.10
CA LYS A 68 -3.68 11.32 10.50
C LYS A 68 -4.68 11.86 11.52
N SER A 69 -5.34 12.98 11.22
CA SER A 69 -6.44 13.50 12.07
C SER A 69 -7.68 12.62 12.02
N PHE A 70 -8.01 12.09 10.83
CA PHE A 70 -9.13 11.17 10.66
C PHE A 70 -8.94 9.84 11.41
N ASP A 71 -7.72 9.30 11.38
CA ASP A 71 -7.38 8.08 12.12
C ASP A 71 -7.51 8.28 13.64
N LYS A 72 -7.10 9.43 14.18
CA LYS A 72 -7.14 9.71 15.62
C LYS A 72 -8.56 9.79 16.18
N GLU A 73 -9.52 10.31 15.41
CA GLU A 73 -10.93 10.32 15.79
C GLU A 73 -11.58 8.93 15.67
N ASN A 74 -11.17 8.12 14.69
CA ASN A 74 -11.73 6.80 14.48
C ASN A 74 -11.25 5.75 15.51
N THR A 75 -10.01 5.85 16.03
CA THR A 75 -9.56 4.97 17.13
C THR A 75 -10.39 5.19 18.40
N ASN A 76 -10.84 6.43 18.66
CA ASN A 76 -11.80 6.71 19.74
C ASN A 76 -13.17 6.08 19.46
N ALA A 77 -13.64 6.09 18.21
CA ALA A 77 -14.91 5.45 17.82
C ALA A 77 -14.88 3.91 17.98
N GLN A 78 -13.75 3.25 17.68
CA GLN A 78 -13.57 1.82 17.93
C GLN A 78 -13.57 1.47 19.43
N SER A 79 -13.26 2.41 20.32
CA SER A 79 -13.39 2.21 21.76
C SER A 79 -14.86 2.17 22.24
N TYR A 80 -15.79 2.78 21.50
CA TYR A 80 -17.23 2.76 21.82
C TYR A 80 -17.95 1.51 21.26
N CYS A 81 -17.34 0.77 20.34
CA CYS A 81 -17.91 -0.48 19.80
C CYS A 81 -17.36 -1.74 20.49
N ASN A 82 -16.39 -1.61 21.39
CA ASN A 82 -15.81 -2.70 22.17
C ASN A 82 -16.16 -2.64 23.67
N ALA A 83 -17.26 -1.96 24.02
CA ALA A 83 -17.84 -1.94 25.37
C ALA A 83 -19.16 -2.73 25.40
#